data_AF-A0A1Y1XRZ1-F1
#
_entry.id   AF-A0A1Y1XRZ1-F1
#
_cell.length_a   1.000
_cell.length_b   1.000
_cell.length_c   1.000
_cell.angle_alpha   90.00
_cell.angle_beta   90.00
_cell.angle_gamma   90.00
#
_symmetry.space_group_name_H-M   'P 1'
#
loop_
_entity.id
_entity.type
_entity.pdbx_description
1 polymer ?
#
loop_
_entity_poly.entity_id
_entity_poly.type
_entity_poly.pdbx_seq_one_letter_code
_entity_poly.pdbx_strand_id
1 'polypeptide(L)'
;MDSDNSDRQHAQETKAQEKRLEKFVRQNESAEYILDDKTNELCRTLPDGRQNCLKLSLDQKEMFSMMQKLNFFCTLPLEPEKTHIICKRV
;
A
#
# COMPACT_ATOMS: atom_id res chain seq x y z
N MET A 1 25.99 12.72 18.36
CA MET A 1 26.29 11.44 17.70
C MET A 1 25.04 10.56 17.83
N ASP A 2 23.91 10.99 17.26
CA ASP A 2 22.58 10.47 17.66
C ASP A 2 21.67 10.15 16.46
N SER A 3 22.13 10.42 15.23
CA SER A 3 21.36 10.19 14.00
C SER A 3 21.23 8.70 13.65
N ASP A 4 22.20 7.86 14.05
CA ASP A 4 22.27 6.44 13.68
C ASP A 4 21.15 5.57 14.31
N ASN A 5 20.57 5.99 15.45
CA ASN A 5 19.56 5.19 16.16
C ASN A 5 18.14 5.40 15.61
N SER A 6 17.84 6.64 15.19
CA SER A 6 16.52 6.99 14.64
C SER A 6 16.28 6.33 13.29
N ASP A 7 17.32 6.24 12.45
CA ASP A 7 17.24 5.60 11.13
C ASP A 7 16.99 4.08 11.24
N ARG A 8 17.59 3.44 12.26
CA ARG A 8 17.40 2.00 12.50
C ARG A 8 15.99 1.68 13.00
N GLN A 9 15.43 2.52 13.87
CA GLN A 9 14.05 2.37 14.33
C GLN A 9 13.06 2.54 13.17
N HIS A 10 13.23 3.58 12.35
CA HIS A 10 12.39 3.80 11.18
C HIS A 10 12.45 2.61 10.20
N ALA A 11 13.64 2.12 9.87
CA ALA A 11 13.81 0.98 8.98
C ALA A 11 13.17 -0.31 9.51
N GLN A 12 13.14 -0.51 10.83
CA GLN A 12 12.53 -1.67 11.46
C GLN A 12 10.99 -1.57 11.46
N GLU A 13 10.45 -0.37 11.67
CA GLU A 13 9.02 -0.08 11.56
C GLU A 13 8.53 -0.24 10.11
N THR A 14 9.23 0.34 9.12
CA THR A 14 8.92 0.17 7.69
C THR A 14 8.83 -1.32 7.34
N LYS A 15 9.81 -2.13 7.73
CA LYS A 15 9.77 -3.60 7.48
C LYS A 15 8.58 -4.29 8.14
N ALA A 16 8.16 -3.86 9.32
CA ALA A 16 6.98 -4.40 9.98
C ALA A 16 5.70 -4.04 9.21
N GLN A 17 5.60 -2.81 8.70
CA GLN A 17 4.47 -2.37 7.89
C GLN A 17 4.45 -3.04 6.50
N GLU A 18 5.60 -3.20 5.84
CA GLU A 18 5.71 -3.95 4.58
C GLU A 18 5.16 -5.38 4.74
N LYS A 19 5.50 -6.07 5.84
CA LYS A 19 4.94 -7.40 6.14
C LYS A 19 3.43 -7.39 6.37
N ARG A 20 2.89 -6.33 6.99
CA ARG A 20 1.43 -6.18 7.18
C ARG A 20 0.72 -5.98 5.83
N LEU A 21 1.28 -5.13 4.97
CA LEU A 21 0.81 -4.91 3.61
C LEU A 21 0.83 -6.22 2.83
N GLU A 22 1.96 -6.93 2.81
CA GLU A 22 2.10 -8.22 2.13
C GLU A 22 1.04 -9.22 2.61
N LYS A 23 0.90 -9.40 3.93
CA LYS A 23 -0.09 -10.31 4.50
C LYS A 23 -1.51 -9.95 4.06
N PHE A 24 -1.84 -8.67 3.97
CA PHE A 24 -3.15 -8.19 3.54
C PHE A 24 -3.40 -8.42 2.06
N VAL A 25 -2.40 -8.19 1.20
CA VAL A 25 -2.48 -8.46 -0.24
C VAL A 25 -2.64 -9.95 -0.52
N ARG A 26 -1.89 -10.80 0.19
CA ARG A 26 -1.95 -12.27 0.05
C ARG A 26 -3.31 -12.88 0.40
N GLN A 27 -4.15 -12.18 1.18
CA GLN A 27 -5.51 -12.64 1.46
C GLN A 27 -6.41 -12.65 0.21
N ASN A 28 -6.13 -11.77 -0.77
CA ASN A 28 -6.84 -11.77 -2.05
C ASN A 28 -5.98 -11.12 -3.13
N GLU A 29 -5.05 -11.89 -3.69
CA GLU A 29 -4.12 -11.39 -4.71
C GLU A 29 -4.81 -11.03 -6.05
N SER A 30 -6.06 -11.46 -6.26
CA SER A 30 -6.85 -11.12 -7.46
C SER A 30 -7.65 -9.82 -7.34
N ALA A 31 -7.70 -9.21 -6.14
CA ALA A 31 -8.44 -7.98 -5.95
C ALA A 31 -7.73 -6.78 -6.59
N GLU A 32 -8.53 -5.78 -6.95
CA GLU A 32 -8.05 -4.43 -7.22
C GLU A 32 -7.80 -3.73 -5.89
N TYR A 33 -6.62 -3.13 -5.76
CA TYR A 33 -6.22 -2.38 -4.58
C TYR A 33 -6.12 -0.89 -4.90
N ILE A 34 -6.66 -0.05 -4.03
CA ILE A 34 -6.64 1.41 -4.13
C ILE A 34 -5.72 1.93 -3.05
N LEU A 35 -4.71 2.69 -3.45
CA LEU A 35 -3.72 3.32 -2.60
C LEU A 35 -4.04 4.81 -2.53
N ASP A 36 -4.56 5.23 -1.37
CA ASP A 36 -5.03 6.60 -1.13
C ASP A 36 -3.87 7.48 -0.65
N ASP A 37 -3.63 8.59 -1.34
CA ASP A 37 -2.54 9.54 -1.09
C ASP A 37 -2.75 10.40 0.16
N LYS A 38 -4.00 10.52 0.64
CA LYS A 38 -4.35 11.37 1.78
C LYS A 38 -4.41 10.59 3.09
N THR A 39 -4.83 9.33 3.05
CA THR A 39 -5.08 8.54 4.27
C THR A 39 -3.97 7.55 4.64
N ASN A 40 -3.00 7.30 3.73
CA ASN A 40 -2.01 6.22 3.85
C ASN A 40 -2.68 4.85 4.06
N GLU A 41 -3.75 4.62 3.31
CA GLU A 41 -4.53 3.39 3.37
C GLU A 41 -4.46 2.63 2.05
N LEU A 42 -4.39 1.30 2.17
CA LEU A 42 -4.55 0.38 1.06
C LEU A 42 -5.90 -0.30 1.18
N CYS A 43 -6.82 0.01 0.27
CA CYS A 43 -8.18 -0.49 0.27
C CYS A 43 -8.39 -1.53 -0.84
N ARG A 44 -9.27 -2.50 -0.61
CA ARG A 44 -9.84 -3.35 -1.66
C ARG A 44 -11.36 -3.38 -1.54
N THR A 45 -12.04 -3.49 -2.68
CA THR A 45 -13.49 -3.66 -2.71
C THR A 45 -13.85 -5.14 -2.54
N LEU A 46 -14.75 -5.43 -1.61
CA LEU A 46 -15.29 -6.75 -1.36
C LEU A 46 -16.47 -7.03 -2.32
N PRO A 47 -16.85 -8.31 -2.54
CA PRO A 47 -17.98 -8.65 -3.42
C PRO A 47 -19.33 -8.04 -3.00
N ASP A 48 -19.48 -7.68 -1.73
CA ASP A 48 -20.67 -7.03 -1.18
C ASP A 48 -20.68 -5.49 -1.37
N GLY A 49 -19.68 -4.94 -2.06
CA GLY A 49 -19.51 -3.51 -2.32
C GLY A 49 -18.88 -2.73 -1.18
N ARG A 50 -18.57 -3.35 -0.03
CA ARG A 50 -17.85 -2.69 1.06
C ARG A 50 -16.37 -2.58 0.74
N GLN A 51 -15.71 -1.56 1.28
CA GLN A 51 -14.27 -1.45 1.26
C GLN A 51 -13.66 -2.06 2.52
N ASN A 52 -12.59 -2.82 2.33
CA ASN A 52 -11.72 -3.26 3.40
C ASN A 52 -10.39 -2.54 3.24
N CYS A 53 -10.04 -1.70 4.21
CA CYS A 53 -8.88 -0.83 4.17
C CYS A 53 -7.87 -1.18 5.26
N LEU A 54 -6.59 -1.21 4.88
CA LEU A 54 -5.48 -1.37 5.79
C LEU A 54 -4.76 -0.03 5.92
N LYS A 55 -4.81 0.55 7.11
CA LYS A 55 -4.02 1.72 7.47
C LYS A 55 -2.57 1.33 7.78
N LEU A 56 -1.65 2.02 7.12
CA LEU A 56 -0.22 1.77 7.21
C LEU A 56 0.50 3.05 7.63
N SER A 57 1.59 2.88 8.37
CA SER A 57 2.55 3.95 8.64
C SER A 57 3.65 3.93 7.56
N LEU A 58 3.23 3.87 6.30
CA LEU A 58 4.09 3.91 5.12
C LEU A 58 3.68 5.10 4.28
N ASP A 59 4.63 5.77 3.65
CA ASP A 59 4.30 6.79 2.66
C ASP A 59 3.84 6.16 1.33
N GLN A 60 3.33 7.00 0.43
CA GLN A 60 2.81 6.55 -0.86
C GLN A 60 3.87 5.82 -1.71
N LYS A 61 5.13 6.26 -1.65
CA LYS A 61 6.23 5.69 -2.43
C LYS A 61 6.63 4.33 -1.88
N GLU A 62 6.67 4.17 -0.57
CA GLU A 62 6.95 2.90 0.10
C GLU A 62 5.85 1.87 -0.21
N MET A 63 4.58 2.26 -0.10
CA MET A 63 3.46 1.39 -0.44
C MET A 63 3.49 0.99 -1.93
N PHE A 64 3.69 1.95 -2.84
CA PHE A 64 3.80 1.69 -4.28
C PHE A 64 4.94 0.74 -4.61
N SER A 65 6.13 0.99 -4.04
CA SER A 65 7.31 0.13 -4.22
C SER A 65 7.04 -1.29 -3.72
N MET A 66 6.34 -1.44 -2.60
CA MET A 66 5.98 -2.75 -2.07
C MET A 66 4.98 -3.48 -2.97
N MET A 67 3.96 -2.79 -3.49
CA MET A 67 3.01 -3.39 -4.43
C MET A 67 3.72 -3.89 -5.70
N GLN A 68 4.67 -3.11 -6.24
CA GLN A 68 5.48 -3.54 -7.38
C GLN A 68 6.34 -4.77 -7.07
N LYS A 69 6.98 -4.83 -5.88
CA LYS A 69 7.72 -6.03 -5.41
C LYS A 69 6.84 -7.28 -5.31
N LEU A 70 5.54 -7.10 -5.07
CA LEU A 70 4.53 -8.17 -4.99
C LEU A 70 3.91 -8.52 -6.35
N ASN A 71 4.49 -8.05 -7.47
CA ASN A 71 3.98 -8.24 -8.83
C ASN A 71 2.60 -7.61 -9.08
N PHE A 72 2.36 -6.42 -8.50
CA PHE A 72 1.23 -5.58 -8.88
C PHE A 72 1.69 -4.46 -9.81
N PHE A 73 0.93 -4.27 -10.89
CA PHE A 73 1.02 -3.10 -11.74
C PHE A 73 0.06 -2.03 -11.24
N CYS A 74 0.62 -0.85 -11.00
CA CYS A 74 -0.10 0.27 -10.40
C CYS A 74 -0.19 1.43 -11.40
N THR A 75 -1.39 1.98 -11.56
CA THR A 75 -1.71 3.04 -12.53
C THR A 75 -2.52 4.14 -11.87
N LEU A 76 -2.42 5.35 -12.41
CA LEU A 76 -3.39 6.40 -12.10
C LEU A 76 -4.75 6.07 -12.76
N PRO A 77 -5.87 6.47 -12.13
CA PRO A 77 -7.19 6.42 -12.73
C PRO A 77 -7.25 7.20 -14.04
N LEU A 78 -8.21 6.82 -14.89
CA LEU A 78 -8.51 7.55 -16.12
C LEU A 78 -9.12 8.93 -15.84
N GLU A 79 -9.89 9.07 -14.76
CA GLU A 79 -10.49 10.34 -14.41
C GLU A 79 -9.43 11.30 -13.83
N PRO A 80 -9.18 12.46 -14.47
CA PRO A 80 -8.07 13.35 -14.13
C PRO A 80 -8.20 14.02 -12.75
N GLU A 81 -9.38 14.00 -12.15
CA GLU A 81 -9.63 14.55 -10.81
C GLU A 81 -9.29 13.57 -9.68
N LYS A 82 -9.04 12.29 -9.99
CA LYS A 82 -8.71 11.27 -9.00
C LYS A 82 -7.20 11.17 -8.83
N THR A 83 -6.76 11.24 -7.57
CA THR A 83 -5.33 11.22 -7.20
C THR A 83 -4.88 9.90 -6.56
N HIS A 84 -5.79 8.96 -6.31
CA HIS A 84 -5.44 7.64 -5.81
C HIS A 84 -4.73 6.81 -6.88
N ILE A 85 -4.01 5.77 -6.47
CA ILE A 85 -3.35 4.84 -7.38
C ILE A 85 -4.10 3.50 -7.33
N ILE A 86 -4.35 2.90 -8.49
CA ILE A 86 -5.01 1.60 -8.61
C ILE A 86 -3.95 0.55 -8.92
N CYS A 87 -3.86 -0.50 -8.12
CA CYS A 87 -2.91 -1.60 -8.27
C CYS A 87 -3.62 -2.93 -8.55
N LYS A 88 -3.18 -3.64 -9.59
CA LYS A 88 -3.71 -4.95 -10.01
C LYS A 88 -2.57 -5.93 -10.21
N ARG A 89 -2.81 -7.20 -9.91
CA ARG A 89 -1.81 -8.23 -10.13
C ARG A 89 -1.51 -8.42 -11.63
N VAL A 90 -0.23 -8.64 -11.93
CA VAL A 90 0.29 -9.04 -13.25
C VAL A 90 0.60 -10.52 -13.28
#